data_AF-A0A921B077-F1
#
_entry.id   AF-A0A921B077-F1
#
_cell.length_a   1.000
_cell.length_b   1.000
_cell.length_c   1.000
_cell.angle_alpha   90.00
_cell.angle_beta   90.00
_cell.angle_gamma   90.00
#
_symmetry.space_group_name_H-M   'P 1'
#
loop_
_entity.id
_entity.type
_entity.pdbx_description
1 polymer ?
#
loop_
_entity_poly.entity_id
_entity_poly.type
_entity_poly.pdbx_seq_one_letter_code
_entity_poly.pdbx_strand_id
1 'polypeptide(L)'
;MRKILTVATGILLLAASCSKEADNETKLPAPDENQIRATIEPVFSDATTRSEFDSNMKIIWSLGDQIGVMTPEKPDANMTYVIREQEHCSAGIFTLDADIKLESDTFYAYYPRTANDCCMTDEAELSLVLPAVQTYKKNSFATNANIAVAVSTDGREYAFRNACSYLDVKLQGDGIVLDKIVITAGKDTSLPNQKLYLAGSGKVCFNDYDSEPVFELDGSSDNNRSITLNCDNVALEADAPTDFYFVMPAGTYSGIAVDVYTADGQKISYVKGLLGEGLVFERNTVNSFKVETITTAPTDEVEEVDNVYTVSTPQQWNWLAAQVDTGNTFEGKTIALAQNLDFTGIEFISMGMEADYMTDTSLPLHPFQGTIEGNGRTISNVNLSSDGRACGIIGYGRECTVRNLTLSDITVTGAGKWKGALVGYLWNGTVENVHVINALIHPYEETLPQEPYRYSYRIGGMIGFWSGDKDAAISNVSIRNAEVHGSYAIAGLIGGIQGAGKKTIKAAVTDGITVTNHGIPYMSGSDCYFDSAALLGDCTNKRGELVLTNITIGSWALYDQSDESVTKTLTDQTWCHLPYVGEMDGNSPITLDSASLSPIPVTATEG
;
A
#
# COMPACT_ATOMS: atom_id res chain seq x y z
N MET A 1 -79.27 21.52 31.88
CA MET A 1 -78.24 22.55 32.14
C MET A 1 -76.87 21.87 32.23
N ARG A 2 -76.03 21.99 31.19
CA ARG A 2 -74.57 21.77 31.15
C ARG A 2 -74.16 22.04 29.69
N LYS A 3 -73.05 22.76 29.45
CA LYS A 3 -72.63 23.18 28.11
C LYS A 3 -71.61 22.20 27.52
N ILE A 4 -71.70 21.99 26.21
CA ILE A 4 -70.64 21.38 25.40
C ILE A 4 -69.53 22.43 25.21
N LEU A 5 -68.27 22.00 25.21
CA LEU A 5 -67.16 22.78 24.68
C LEU A 5 -66.24 21.86 23.88
N THR A 6 -65.98 22.23 22.62
CA THR A 6 -65.14 21.45 21.71
C THR A 6 -63.67 21.81 21.94
N VAL A 7 -62.81 20.79 22.06
CA VAL A 7 -61.35 20.98 21.96
C VAL A 7 -60.94 20.76 20.51
N ALA A 8 -60.29 21.76 19.92
CA ALA A 8 -59.75 21.68 18.55
C ALA A 8 -58.22 21.51 18.59
N THR A 9 -57.69 20.65 17.72
CA THR A 9 -56.28 20.27 17.70
C THR A 9 -55.39 21.39 17.16
N GLY A 10 -54.41 21.84 17.94
CA GLY A 10 -53.31 22.69 17.47
C GLY A 10 -52.02 21.90 17.42
N ILE A 11 -51.41 21.77 16.24
CA ILE A 11 -50.11 21.12 16.06
C ILE A 11 -49.02 22.13 16.45
N LEU A 12 -48.20 21.79 17.44
CA LEU A 12 -47.04 22.57 17.85
C LEU A 12 -45.80 22.01 17.16
N LEU A 13 -45.21 22.76 16.22
CA LEU A 13 -43.88 22.43 15.72
C LEU A 13 -42.84 22.80 16.78
N LEU A 14 -42.21 21.81 17.38
CA LEU A 14 -41.03 21.99 18.22
C LEU A 14 -39.81 22.17 17.31
N ALA A 15 -39.42 23.41 17.06
CA ALA A 15 -38.10 23.72 16.53
C ALA A 15 -37.06 23.38 17.61
N ALA A 16 -36.20 22.38 17.34
CA ALA A 16 -35.14 22.01 18.26
C ALA A 16 -34.07 23.12 18.30
N SER A 17 -33.86 23.73 19.45
CA SER A 17 -32.81 24.74 19.63
C SER A 17 -31.43 24.08 19.70
N CYS A 18 -30.75 24.01 18.55
CA CYS A 18 -29.31 23.78 18.55
C CYS A 18 -28.58 25.01 19.12
N SER A 19 -28.44 25.05 20.44
CA SER A 19 -27.42 25.86 21.09
C SER A 19 -26.04 25.23 20.81
N LYS A 20 -25.49 25.47 19.62
CA LYS A 20 -24.04 25.42 19.46
C LYS A 20 -23.46 26.47 20.41
N GLU A 21 -22.48 26.08 21.20
CA GLU A 21 -21.60 27.06 21.85
C GLU A 21 -20.91 27.84 20.73
N ALA A 22 -21.01 29.17 20.78
CA ALA A 22 -20.31 30.02 19.84
C ALA A 22 -18.85 30.08 20.30
N ASP A 23 -17.94 29.54 19.49
CA ASP A 23 -16.50 29.73 19.69
C ASP A 23 -16.24 31.22 19.87
N ASN A 24 -15.58 31.55 20.98
CA ASN A 24 -15.44 32.93 21.45
C ASN A 24 -14.26 33.62 20.72
N GLU A 25 -14.21 33.48 19.39
CA GLU A 25 -13.22 34.14 18.55
C GLU A 25 -13.28 35.64 18.79
N THR A 26 -12.16 36.19 19.26
CA THR A 26 -12.07 37.61 19.58
C THR A 26 -12.17 38.38 18.28
N LYS A 27 -13.29 39.08 18.07
CA LYS A 27 -13.54 39.79 16.81
C LYS A 27 -12.52 40.92 16.67
N LEU A 28 -11.54 40.67 15.81
CA LEU A 28 -10.47 41.60 15.45
C LEU A 28 -11.00 43.01 15.15
N PRO A 29 -10.19 44.05 15.42
CA PRO A 29 -10.48 45.39 14.96
C PRO A 29 -10.65 45.44 13.43
N ALA A 30 -11.28 46.51 12.95
CA ALA A 30 -11.22 46.85 11.54
C ALA A 30 -9.79 47.34 11.20
N PRO A 31 -9.23 47.03 10.02
CA PRO A 31 -7.90 47.49 9.66
C PRO A 31 -7.76 49.02 9.63
N ASP A 32 -6.67 49.52 10.23
CA ASP A 32 -6.21 50.91 10.09
C ASP A 32 -5.73 51.21 8.65
N GLU A 33 -5.39 52.47 8.36
CA GLU A 33 -5.12 52.97 7.01
C GLU A 33 -4.04 52.21 6.21
N ASN A 34 -3.05 51.64 6.90
CA ASN A 34 -1.94 50.86 6.30
C ASN A 34 -2.04 49.35 6.62
N GLN A 35 -3.22 48.86 6.98
CA GLN A 35 -3.45 47.46 7.36
C GLN A 35 -4.48 46.79 6.45
N ILE A 36 -4.35 45.48 6.30
CA ILE A 36 -5.33 44.61 5.64
C ILE A 36 -5.61 43.39 6.50
N ARG A 37 -6.85 42.87 6.45
CA ARG A 37 -7.25 41.65 7.14
C ARG A 37 -7.30 40.49 6.15
N ALA A 38 -6.45 39.49 6.40
CA ALA A 38 -6.36 38.29 5.57
C ALA A 38 -7.00 37.08 6.28
N THR A 39 -7.94 36.43 5.59
CA THR A 39 -8.48 35.10 5.93
C THR A 39 -7.95 34.07 4.93
N ILE A 40 -8.07 32.77 5.21
CA ILE A 40 -7.78 31.68 4.26
C ILE A 40 -8.88 30.62 4.38
N GLU A 41 -9.06 29.84 3.33
CA GLU A 41 -9.94 28.69 3.31
C GLU A 41 -9.45 27.54 4.23
N PRO A 42 -10.32 26.94 5.07
CA PRO A 42 -9.94 25.82 5.92
C PRO A 42 -9.80 24.51 5.12
N VAL A 43 -8.94 23.62 5.60
CA VAL A 43 -8.66 22.30 5.02
C VAL A 43 -9.54 21.17 5.61
N PHE A 44 -10.02 21.36 6.84
CA PHE A 44 -10.92 20.44 7.53
C PHE A 44 -12.23 21.16 7.90
N SER A 45 -13.36 20.44 7.95
CA SER A 45 -14.72 21.00 8.10
C SER A 45 -14.95 21.87 9.34
N ASP A 46 -14.13 21.69 10.36
CA ASP A 46 -14.28 22.27 11.70
C ASP A 46 -13.13 23.27 12.01
N ALA A 47 -12.27 23.56 11.02
CA ALA A 47 -11.12 24.45 11.17
C ALA A 47 -11.45 25.93 10.85
N THR A 48 -10.82 26.85 11.58
CA THR A 48 -11.12 28.30 11.48
C THR A 48 -9.92 29.20 11.17
N THR A 49 -8.71 28.67 10.96
CA THR A 49 -7.45 29.44 11.00
C THR A 49 -6.48 29.09 9.80
N ARG A 50 -5.21 29.58 9.72
CA ARG A 50 -4.57 30.10 8.48
C ARG A 50 -3.21 29.61 7.82
N SER A 51 -2.10 29.17 8.46
CA SER A 51 -0.86 28.77 7.71
C SER A 51 -0.01 27.58 8.23
N GLU A 52 0.19 27.40 9.55
CA GLU A 52 0.73 26.15 10.18
C GLU A 52 -0.39 25.41 10.94
N PHE A 53 -0.52 24.07 11.05
CA PHE A 53 -1.60 23.56 11.94
C PHE A 53 -1.31 23.74 13.45
N ASP A 54 -2.37 24.02 14.20
CA ASP A 54 -2.43 24.12 15.65
C ASP A 54 -2.64 22.75 16.31
N SER A 55 -2.79 22.72 17.63
CA SER A 55 -3.08 21.51 18.41
C SER A 55 -4.41 20.82 18.08
N ASN A 56 -5.26 21.42 17.23
CA ASN A 56 -6.57 20.94 16.82
C ASN A 56 -6.64 20.66 15.31
N MET A 57 -5.48 20.59 14.62
CA MET A 57 -5.34 20.42 13.17
C MET A 57 -5.95 21.56 12.34
N LYS A 58 -6.20 22.73 12.95
CA LYS A 58 -6.56 23.95 12.23
C LYS A 58 -5.29 24.68 11.85
N ILE A 59 -5.15 25.14 10.61
CA ILE A 59 -4.03 26.01 10.19
C ILE A 59 -3.98 27.30 11.09
N ILE A 60 -2.93 28.13 11.21
CA ILE A 60 -2.87 29.47 11.91
C ILE A 60 -1.79 30.37 11.25
N TRP A 61 -2.04 31.67 11.03
CA TRP A 61 -1.06 32.57 10.36
C TRP A 61 0.15 32.72 11.29
N SER A 62 1.37 32.58 10.75
CA SER A 62 2.61 32.58 11.53
C SER A 62 3.20 33.99 11.63
N LEU A 63 3.77 34.34 12.79
CA LEU A 63 4.39 35.66 12.99
C LEU A 63 5.52 35.89 11.97
N GLY A 64 5.42 36.97 11.19
CA GLY A 64 6.37 37.27 10.11
C GLY A 64 5.98 36.70 8.74
N ASP A 65 4.86 35.99 8.59
CA ASP A 65 4.29 35.64 7.28
C ASP A 65 4.13 36.90 6.42
N GLN A 66 4.41 36.76 5.12
CA GLN A 66 4.39 37.86 4.15
C GLN A 66 3.48 37.52 2.97
N ILE A 67 2.63 38.48 2.61
CA ILE A 67 1.78 38.42 1.42
C ILE A 67 2.18 39.52 0.44
N GLY A 68 2.13 39.19 -0.86
CA GLY A 68 2.36 40.15 -1.94
C GLY A 68 1.04 40.62 -2.53
N VAL A 69 0.88 41.94 -2.72
CA VAL A 69 -0.35 42.57 -3.22
C VAL A 69 -0.09 43.42 -4.47
N MET A 70 -0.96 43.35 -5.47
CA MET A 70 -0.85 44.04 -6.75
C MET A 70 -2.24 44.38 -7.33
N THR A 71 -2.30 45.17 -8.41
CA THR A 71 -3.55 45.56 -9.10
C THR A 71 -3.37 45.47 -10.62
N PRO A 72 -4.46 45.46 -11.44
CA PRO A 72 -4.35 45.46 -12.90
C PRO A 72 -3.48 46.59 -13.48
N GLU A 73 -3.45 47.75 -12.82
CA GLU A 73 -2.73 48.95 -13.27
C GLU A 73 -1.26 48.96 -12.85
N LYS A 74 -0.87 48.07 -11.92
CA LYS A 74 0.50 47.87 -11.42
C LYS A 74 0.75 46.39 -11.10
N PRO A 75 0.81 45.52 -12.13
CA PRO A 75 1.01 44.08 -11.94
C PRO A 75 2.39 43.74 -11.35
N ASP A 76 3.35 44.65 -11.46
CA ASP A 76 4.72 44.58 -10.94
C ASP A 76 4.88 45.17 -9.52
N ALA A 77 3.84 45.77 -8.93
CA ALA A 77 3.97 46.46 -7.65
C ALA A 77 4.37 45.54 -6.49
N ASN A 78 3.90 44.29 -6.53
CA ASN A 78 4.18 43.21 -5.57
C ASN A 78 4.46 43.73 -4.15
N MET A 79 3.50 44.43 -3.55
CA MET A 79 3.69 45.14 -2.28
C MET A 79 3.64 44.20 -1.07
N THR A 80 4.62 44.35 -0.18
CA THR A 80 4.78 43.53 1.02
C THR A 80 3.82 43.98 2.12
N TYR A 81 2.91 43.10 2.55
CA TYR A 81 2.25 43.22 3.85
C TYR A 81 2.73 42.09 4.77
N VAL A 82 2.97 42.41 6.05
CA VAL A 82 3.58 41.49 7.03
C VAL A 82 2.69 41.41 8.28
N ILE A 83 2.43 40.21 8.79
CA ILE A 83 1.81 40.03 10.11
C ILE A 83 2.87 40.25 11.20
N ARG A 84 2.66 41.28 12.03
CA ARG A 84 3.64 41.76 13.03
C ARG A 84 3.25 41.51 14.49
N GLU A 85 2.00 41.15 14.73
CA GLU A 85 1.47 40.80 16.05
C GLU A 85 0.73 39.46 15.90
N GLN A 86 0.97 38.52 16.82
CA GLN A 86 0.41 37.18 16.77
C GLN A 86 -0.88 37.13 17.61
N GLU A 87 -2.03 37.16 16.95
CA GLU A 87 -3.32 36.90 17.60
C GLU A 87 -3.81 35.48 17.31
N HIS A 88 -4.33 34.79 18.34
CA HIS A 88 -4.86 33.43 18.24
C HIS A 88 -6.28 33.42 17.66
N CYS A 89 -6.45 33.92 16.43
CA CYS A 89 -7.75 34.14 15.81
C CYS A 89 -7.77 33.78 14.32
N SER A 90 -8.99 33.64 13.78
CA SER A 90 -9.23 33.24 12.40
C SER A 90 -8.59 34.13 11.35
N ALA A 91 -8.58 35.46 11.47
CA ALA A 91 -7.91 36.32 10.49
C ALA A 91 -6.56 36.83 11.02
N GLY A 92 -5.69 37.28 10.12
CA GLY A 92 -4.47 38.01 10.46
C GLY A 92 -4.59 39.47 10.04
N ILE A 93 -4.09 40.39 10.87
CA ILE A 93 -3.91 41.79 10.51
C ILE A 93 -2.47 41.97 9.98
N PHE A 94 -2.34 42.16 8.68
CA PHE A 94 -1.06 42.39 8.02
C PHE A 94 -0.87 43.90 7.84
N THR A 95 0.29 44.41 8.24
CA THR A 95 0.67 45.82 8.10
C THR A 95 1.59 46.00 6.90
N LEU A 96 1.35 47.05 6.10
CA LEU A 96 2.16 47.38 4.93
C LEU A 96 3.63 47.66 5.29
N ASP A 97 4.55 47.23 4.44
CA ASP A 97 6.01 47.45 4.55
C ASP A 97 6.56 48.21 3.32
N ALA A 98 5.85 49.27 2.91
CA ALA A 98 6.21 50.15 1.79
C ALA A 98 5.57 51.54 1.91
N ASP A 99 6.20 52.57 1.33
CA ASP A 99 5.71 53.96 1.29
C ASP A 99 4.65 54.25 0.20
N ILE A 100 4.30 53.24 -0.62
CA ILE A 100 3.41 53.40 -1.78
C ILE A 100 2.03 52.82 -1.45
N LYS A 101 0.96 53.56 -1.77
CA LYS A 101 -0.42 53.06 -1.76
C LYS A 101 -0.86 52.63 -3.17
N LEU A 102 -1.67 51.57 -3.24
CA LEU A 102 -2.37 51.14 -4.45
C LEU A 102 -3.78 51.74 -4.45
N GLU A 103 -4.23 52.19 -5.61
CA GLU A 103 -5.58 52.72 -5.84
C GLU A 103 -6.12 52.00 -7.08
N SER A 104 -7.09 51.11 -6.89
CA SER A 104 -7.79 50.34 -7.94
C SER A 104 -9.14 49.89 -7.40
N ASP A 105 -10.03 49.43 -8.28
CA ASP A 105 -11.28 48.75 -7.91
C ASP A 105 -11.07 47.25 -7.62
N THR A 106 -9.89 46.68 -7.99
CA THR A 106 -9.54 45.27 -7.77
C THR A 106 -8.10 45.10 -7.30
N PHE A 107 -7.90 44.32 -6.25
CA PHE A 107 -6.59 43.98 -5.68
C PHE A 107 -6.40 42.46 -5.66
N TYR A 108 -5.26 42.01 -6.16
CA TYR A 108 -4.84 40.61 -6.15
C TYR A 108 -3.78 40.41 -5.07
N ALA A 109 -3.90 39.35 -4.27
CA ALA A 109 -2.93 39.02 -3.24
C ALA A 109 -2.56 37.53 -3.24
N TYR A 110 -1.31 37.21 -2.93
CA TYR A 110 -0.81 35.83 -2.90
C TYR A 110 0.11 35.56 -1.70
N TYR A 111 0.13 34.29 -1.31
CA TYR A 111 0.98 33.71 -0.27
C TYR A 111 1.57 32.38 -0.78
N PRO A 112 2.83 32.02 -0.40
CA PRO A 112 3.81 32.87 0.26
C PRO A 112 4.34 33.95 -0.68
N ARG A 113 4.65 35.14 -0.15
CA ARG A 113 5.33 36.19 -0.92
C ARG A 113 6.64 35.66 -1.51
N THR A 114 6.91 35.98 -2.78
CA THR A 114 8.20 35.73 -3.44
C THR A 114 8.95 37.04 -3.74
N ALA A 115 10.11 36.96 -4.40
CA ALA A 115 11.00 38.09 -4.64
C ALA A 115 10.33 39.22 -5.45
N ASN A 116 10.94 40.42 -5.38
CA ASN A 116 10.35 41.65 -5.93
C ASN A 116 10.15 41.65 -7.45
N ASP A 117 10.76 40.71 -8.19
CA ASP A 117 10.60 40.55 -9.65
C ASP A 117 9.32 39.77 -10.03
N CYS A 118 8.53 39.30 -9.06
CA CYS A 118 7.25 38.64 -9.29
C CYS A 118 6.20 39.62 -9.82
N CYS A 119 5.64 39.34 -11.01
CA CYS A 119 4.72 40.19 -11.76
C CYS A 119 3.57 39.35 -12.33
N MET A 120 2.37 39.92 -12.36
CA MET A 120 1.17 39.31 -12.95
C MET A 120 1.05 39.59 -14.45
N THR A 121 0.41 38.70 -15.22
CA THR A 121 0.14 38.93 -16.65
C THR A 121 -1.13 39.77 -16.89
N ASP A 122 -1.34 40.24 -18.13
CA ASP A 122 -2.58 40.92 -18.55
C ASP A 122 -3.82 40.02 -18.41
N GLU A 123 -3.63 38.69 -18.44
CA GLU A 123 -4.65 37.66 -18.18
C GLU A 123 -4.87 37.36 -16.69
N ALA A 124 -4.26 38.13 -15.79
CA ALA A 124 -4.28 37.92 -14.34
C ALA A 124 -3.72 36.54 -13.88
N GLU A 125 -2.69 36.03 -14.58
CA GLU A 125 -1.91 34.88 -14.13
C GLU A 125 -0.68 35.34 -13.33
N LEU A 126 -0.33 34.61 -12.27
CA LEU A 126 0.87 34.87 -11.46
C LEU A 126 1.79 33.65 -11.41
N SER A 127 3.04 33.83 -11.84
CA SER A 127 4.07 32.78 -11.77
C SER A 127 4.62 32.62 -10.36
N LEU A 128 4.62 31.38 -9.85
CA LEU A 128 5.05 31.00 -8.51
C LEU A 128 5.84 29.68 -8.55
N VAL A 129 6.64 29.41 -7.53
CA VAL A 129 7.44 28.18 -7.41
C VAL A 129 6.97 27.39 -6.19
N LEU A 130 6.46 26.18 -6.41
CA LEU A 130 6.17 25.24 -5.33
C LEU A 130 7.48 24.50 -4.98
N PRO A 131 7.98 24.56 -3.73
CA PRO A 131 9.32 24.07 -3.42
C PRO A 131 9.39 22.53 -3.44
N ALA A 132 10.37 22.02 -4.21
CA ALA A 132 10.71 20.59 -4.26
C ALA A 132 11.48 20.10 -3.02
N VAL A 133 11.89 21.03 -2.14
CA VAL A 133 12.44 20.73 -0.81
C VAL A 133 11.58 21.48 0.21
N GLN A 134 10.83 20.71 0.98
CA GLN A 134 9.94 21.15 2.05
C GLN A 134 10.58 20.75 3.40
N THR A 135 10.21 21.42 4.49
CA THR A 135 10.73 21.12 5.83
C THR A 135 9.60 20.64 6.71
N TYR A 136 9.81 19.51 7.39
CA TYR A 136 8.85 18.94 8.32
C TYR A 136 8.46 19.94 9.42
N LYS A 137 7.19 19.87 9.82
CA LYS A 137 6.67 20.62 10.94
C LYS A 137 5.63 19.74 11.63
N LYS A 138 5.82 19.47 12.93
CA LYS A 138 4.96 18.55 13.66
C LYS A 138 3.51 19.03 13.59
N ASN A 139 2.61 18.14 13.18
CA ASN A 139 1.21 18.45 12.92
C ASN A 139 1.04 19.65 11.97
N SER A 140 1.77 19.75 10.84
CA SER A 140 1.62 20.88 9.92
C SER A 140 2.17 20.61 8.53
N PHE A 141 1.69 21.36 7.54
CA PHE A 141 2.42 21.59 6.28
C PHE A 141 3.75 22.30 6.52
N ALA A 142 4.67 22.18 5.56
CA ALA A 142 5.89 22.97 5.53
C ALA A 142 5.59 24.48 5.41
N THR A 143 6.27 25.28 6.24
CA THR A 143 6.10 26.74 6.24
C THR A 143 6.60 27.33 4.91
N ASN A 144 5.86 28.30 4.34
CA ASN A 144 6.08 28.83 2.99
C ASN A 144 6.03 27.79 1.84
N ALA A 145 5.31 26.67 2.00
CA ALA A 145 5.03 25.74 0.90
C ALA A 145 3.58 25.81 0.36
N ASN A 146 2.58 26.13 1.21
CA ASN A 146 1.19 26.21 0.78
C ASN A 146 0.92 27.47 -0.04
N ILE A 147 0.68 27.32 -1.35
CA ILE A 147 0.32 28.43 -2.25
C ILE A 147 -1.16 28.77 -2.08
N ALA A 148 -1.47 30.04 -1.88
CA ALA A 148 -2.84 30.54 -1.77
C ALA A 148 -3.00 31.94 -2.38
N VAL A 149 -4.20 32.24 -2.88
CA VAL A 149 -4.53 33.49 -3.59
C VAL A 149 -5.85 34.10 -3.14
N ALA A 150 -5.92 35.43 -3.12
CA ALA A 150 -7.10 36.21 -2.80
C ALA A 150 -7.38 37.31 -3.85
N VAL A 151 -8.66 37.61 -4.05
CA VAL A 151 -9.14 38.80 -4.76
C VAL A 151 -9.91 39.67 -3.78
N SER A 152 -9.65 40.98 -3.77
CA SER A 152 -10.33 41.98 -2.94
C SER A 152 -10.83 43.15 -3.78
N THR A 153 -11.99 43.70 -3.43
CA THR A 153 -12.62 44.85 -4.08
C THR A 153 -12.73 46.08 -3.19
N ASP A 154 -12.23 46.01 -1.94
CA ASP A 154 -12.14 47.14 -1.01
C ASP A 154 -10.69 47.46 -0.57
N GLY A 155 -9.73 46.62 -0.96
CA GLY A 155 -8.32 46.76 -0.62
C GLY A 155 -8.00 46.55 0.86
N ARG A 156 -8.95 46.01 1.64
CA ARG A 156 -8.88 45.87 3.11
C ARG A 156 -9.15 44.46 3.57
N GLU A 157 -10.11 43.77 2.96
CA GLU A 157 -10.52 42.42 3.29
C GLU A 157 -10.07 41.46 2.17
N TYR A 158 -9.25 40.48 2.53
CA TYR A 158 -8.72 39.48 1.59
C TYR A 158 -9.11 38.08 2.10
N ALA A 159 -9.80 37.30 1.27
CA ALA A 159 -10.06 35.89 1.53
C ALA A 159 -9.20 35.04 0.60
N PHE A 160 -8.19 34.39 1.16
CA PHE A 160 -7.29 33.52 0.42
C PHE A 160 -7.92 32.14 0.24
N ARG A 161 -7.73 31.54 -0.94
CA ARG A 161 -8.10 30.16 -1.26
C ARG A 161 -6.84 29.36 -1.54
N ASN A 162 -6.77 28.13 -1.04
CA ASN A 162 -5.60 27.28 -1.21
C ASN A 162 -5.55 26.73 -2.64
N ALA A 163 -4.41 26.85 -3.31
CA ALA A 163 -4.24 26.46 -4.72
C ALA A 163 -3.69 25.03 -4.90
N CYS A 164 -3.23 24.41 -3.82
CA CYS A 164 -2.60 23.08 -3.80
C CYS A 164 -3.54 21.99 -3.24
N SER A 165 -3.12 20.74 -3.40
CA SER A 165 -3.62 19.57 -2.67
C SER A 165 -2.55 19.10 -1.67
N TYR A 166 -2.91 18.16 -0.79
CA TYR A 166 -2.00 17.66 0.24
C TYR A 166 -1.98 16.13 0.31
N LEU A 167 -0.77 15.58 0.45
CA LEU A 167 -0.54 14.18 0.78
C LEU A 167 -0.11 14.07 2.25
N ASP A 168 -0.66 13.10 2.96
CA ASP A 168 -0.42 12.80 4.37
C ASP A 168 0.14 11.38 4.50
N VAL A 169 1.44 11.30 4.78
CA VAL A 169 2.18 10.05 4.98
C VAL A 169 2.26 9.76 6.48
N LYS A 170 1.77 8.61 6.92
CA LYS A 170 1.71 8.23 8.33
C LYS A 170 2.72 7.13 8.66
N LEU A 171 3.66 7.40 9.56
CA LEU A 171 4.72 6.47 9.94
C LEU A 171 4.75 6.24 11.47
N GLN A 172 4.93 5.00 11.89
CA GLN A 172 5.24 4.62 13.28
C GLN A 172 6.45 3.68 13.31
N GLY A 173 7.13 3.54 14.45
CA GLY A 173 8.27 2.61 14.58
C GLY A 173 9.08 2.85 15.86
N ASP A 174 9.47 1.76 16.53
CA ASP A 174 10.28 1.84 17.76
C ASP A 174 11.76 2.14 17.44
N GLY A 175 12.36 3.08 18.17
CA GLY A 175 13.76 3.50 18.01
C GLY A 175 14.12 4.19 16.69
N ILE A 176 13.18 4.39 15.76
CA ILE A 176 13.42 4.99 14.45
C ILE A 176 13.59 6.51 14.55
N VAL A 177 14.59 7.06 13.85
CA VAL A 177 14.82 8.51 13.70
C VAL A 177 15.01 8.85 12.23
N LEU A 178 14.30 9.85 11.71
CA LEU A 178 14.22 10.21 10.29
C LEU A 178 15.05 11.44 9.93
N ASP A 179 15.90 11.30 8.91
CA ASP A 179 16.60 12.39 8.24
C ASP A 179 15.66 13.16 7.30
N LYS A 180 14.95 12.43 6.42
CA LYS A 180 14.01 12.97 5.44
C LYS A 180 13.07 11.89 4.89
N ILE A 181 12.01 12.33 4.22
CA ILE A 181 11.16 11.47 3.38
C ILE A 181 11.12 12.09 1.97
N VAL A 182 11.23 11.30 0.91
CA VAL A 182 11.13 11.74 -0.48
C VAL A 182 9.96 11.05 -1.15
N ILE A 183 8.94 11.83 -1.54
CA ILE A 183 7.85 11.32 -2.40
C ILE A 183 8.21 11.52 -3.87
N THR A 184 7.81 10.60 -4.74
CA THR A 184 8.07 10.65 -6.19
C THR A 184 6.87 10.17 -6.98
N ALA A 185 6.44 10.94 -7.98
CA ALA A 185 5.33 10.58 -8.86
C ALA A 185 5.63 9.33 -9.74
N GLY A 186 4.61 8.53 -10.01
CA GLY A 186 4.64 7.43 -10.98
C GLY A 186 4.91 7.89 -12.42
N LYS A 187 5.55 7.04 -13.22
CA LYS A 187 5.99 7.35 -14.60
C LYS A 187 5.02 6.90 -15.69
N ASP A 188 3.92 6.24 -15.33
CA ASP A 188 3.03 5.62 -16.31
C ASP A 188 2.09 6.65 -16.97
N THR A 189 2.38 6.98 -18.22
CA THR A 189 1.59 7.92 -19.05
C THR A 189 0.37 7.25 -19.72
N SER A 190 -0.04 6.05 -19.29
CA SER A 190 -1.24 5.39 -19.83
C SER A 190 -2.55 6.06 -19.42
N LEU A 191 -2.56 6.74 -18.27
CA LEU A 191 -3.74 7.43 -17.71
C LEU A 191 -3.99 8.78 -18.41
N PRO A 192 -5.25 9.11 -18.77
CA PRO A 192 -5.58 10.40 -19.36
C PRO A 192 -5.40 11.55 -18.34
N ASN A 193 -4.90 12.69 -18.83
CA ASN A 193 -4.73 13.93 -18.05
C ASN A 193 -3.86 13.82 -16.78
N GLN A 194 -2.99 12.80 -16.73
CA GLN A 194 -2.08 12.57 -15.60
C GLN A 194 -1.07 13.72 -15.40
N LYS A 195 -0.87 14.14 -14.15
CA LYS A 195 0.23 15.03 -13.73
C LYS A 195 1.50 14.20 -13.51
N LEU A 196 2.64 14.68 -14.05
CA LEU A 196 3.94 13.96 -14.01
C LEU A 196 4.95 14.52 -12.99
N TYR A 197 4.66 15.70 -12.44
CA TYR A 197 5.56 16.50 -11.59
C TYR A 197 4.84 16.91 -10.31
N LEU A 198 5.59 17.02 -9.20
CA LEU A 198 5.08 17.36 -7.87
C LEU A 198 5.49 18.75 -7.38
N ALA A 199 6.48 19.40 -8.00
CA ALA A 199 7.01 20.68 -7.57
C ALA A 199 7.76 21.42 -8.70
N GLY A 200 8.18 22.66 -8.45
CA GLY A 200 8.85 23.55 -9.41
C GLY A 200 8.00 24.77 -9.78
N SER A 201 8.41 25.46 -10.84
CA SER A 201 7.71 26.62 -11.39
C SER A 201 6.35 26.27 -12.00
N GLY A 202 5.42 27.21 -11.85
CA GLY A 202 4.04 27.11 -12.31
C GLY A 202 3.32 28.43 -12.11
N LYS A 203 1.98 28.40 -12.18
CA LYS A 203 1.14 29.59 -12.06
C LYS A 203 -0.17 29.34 -11.32
N VAL A 204 -0.77 30.42 -10.84
CA VAL A 204 -2.19 30.49 -10.44
C VAL A 204 -2.86 31.59 -11.25
N CYS A 205 -4.09 31.35 -11.71
CA CYS A 205 -4.93 32.35 -12.38
C CYS A 205 -5.89 32.99 -11.36
N PHE A 206 -5.88 34.31 -11.23
CA PHE A 206 -6.79 35.01 -10.31
C PHE A 206 -8.23 35.09 -10.83
N ASN A 207 -8.46 34.93 -12.14
CA ASN A 207 -9.83 34.91 -12.68
C ASN A 207 -10.62 33.67 -12.24
N ASP A 208 -9.92 32.56 -11.93
CA ASP A 208 -10.53 31.32 -11.45
C ASP A 208 -10.83 31.35 -9.94
N TYR A 209 -10.61 32.48 -9.26
CA TYR A 209 -10.78 32.64 -7.81
C TYR A 209 -12.17 32.22 -7.30
N ASP A 210 -13.25 32.56 -8.01
CA ASP A 210 -14.60 32.15 -7.62
C ASP A 210 -15.00 30.74 -8.08
N SER A 211 -14.24 30.14 -9.01
CA SER A 211 -14.41 28.78 -9.53
C SER A 211 -13.37 27.79 -8.98
N GLU A 212 -12.78 28.12 -7.83
CA GLU A 212 -11.68 27.41 -7.16
C GLU A 212 -10.32 27.49 -7.90
N PRO A 213 -9.40 28.38 -7.47
CA PRO A 213 -8.13 28.59 -8.14
C PRO A 213 -7.16 27.43 -7.83
N VAL A 214 -6.43 26.96 -8.84
CA VAL A 214 -5.48 25.83 -8.74
C VAL A 214 -4.09 26.27 -9.17
N PHE A 215 -3.06 25.73 -8.53
CA PHE A 215 -1.67 25.90 -8.93
C PHE A 215 -1.30 24.85 -10.00
N GLU A 216 -0.93 25.32 -11.19
CA GLU A 216 -0.55 24.48 -12.33
C GLU A 216 0.94 24.64 -12.65
N LEU A 217 1.69 23.54 -12.63
CA LEU A 217 3.08 23.49 -13.10
C LEU A 217 3.13 23.74 -14.62
N ASP A 218 4.09 24.56 -15.06
CA ASP A 218 4.13 25.12 -16.42
C ASP A 218 4.96 24.31 -17.43
N GLY A 219 5.68 23.27 -16.98
CA GLY A 219 6.59 22.48 -17.80
C GLY A 219 8.03 22.99 -17.82
N SER A 220 8.39 23.96 -16.98
CA SER A 220 9.74 24.50 -16.84
C SER A 220 10.78 23.45 -16.42
N SER A 221 12.05 23.72 -16.72
CA SER A 221 13.15 22.77 -16.48
C SER A 221 13.49 22.51 -15.00
N ASP A 222 12.88 23.24 -14.08
CA ASP A 222 12.96 23.03 -12.63
C ASP A 222 11.82 22.14 -12.09
N ASN A 223 10.84 21.79 -12.93
CA ASN A 223 9.71 20.93 -12.56
C ASN A 223 10.23 19.56 -12.11
N ASN A 224 10.05 19.27 -10.83
CA ASN A 224 10.58 18.07 -10.19
C ASN A 224 9.49 17.02 -10.05
N ARG A 225 9.84 15.77 -10.32
CA ARG A 225 8.97 14.61 -10.12
C ARG A 225 8.88 14.16 -8.67
N SER A 226 9.67 14.77 -7.80
CA SER A 226 9.82 14.42 -6.39
C SER A 226 9.74 15.65 -5.49
N ILE A 227 9.22 15.47 -4.27
CA ILE A 227 9.38 16.41 -3.16
C ILE A 227 10.18 15.71 -2.07
N THR A 228 11.22 16.37 -1.58
CA THR A 228 11.91 16.00 -0.34
C THR A 228 11.30 16.76 0.84
N LEU A 229 10.85 16.07 1.87
CA LEU A 229 10.49 16.63 3.17
C LEU A 229 11.64 16.35 4.14
N ASN A 230 12.41 17.38 4.48
CA ASN A 230 13.49 17.27 5.47
C ASN A 230 12.88 17.07 6.86
N CYS A 231 13.18 15.96 7.52
CA CYS A 231 12.64 15.62 8.84
C CYS A 231 13.54 16.09 9.99
N ASP A 232 14.82 16.36 9.74
CA ASP A 232 15.76 16.99 10.68
C ASP A 232 15.88 16.24 12.03
N ASN A 233 15.87 14.90 11.98
CA ASN A 233 15.96 13.95 13.09
C ASN A 233 14.67 13.79 13.94
N VAL A 234 13.51 13.77 13.29
CA VAL A 234 12.24 13.35 13.92
C VAL A 234 12.31 11.88 14.32
N ALA A 235 12.17 11.61 15.62
CA ALA A 235 11.90 10.26 16.12
C ALA A 235 10.45 9.85 15.82
N LEU A 236 10.23 8.58 15.48
CA LEU A 236 8.90 7.97 15.45
C LEU A 236 8.55 7.43 16.84
N GLU A 237 7.25 7.27 17.09
CA GLU A 237 6.72 6.59 18.28
C GLU A 237 6.36 5.14 17.90
N ALA A 238 6.46 4.21 18.86
CA ALA A 238 6.13 2.80 18.61
C ALA A 238 4.62 2.55 18.49
N ASP A 239 3.83 3.12 19.40
CA ASP A 239 2.38 2.87 19.56
C ASP A 239 1.49 3.95 18.90
N ALA A 240 2.06 4.90 18.16
CA ALA A 240 1.32 6.02 17.56
C ALA A 240 1.91 6.48 16.21
N PRO A 241 1.08 6.69 15.18
CA PRO A 241 1.53 7.28 13.92
C PRO A 241 1.94 8.75 14.10
N THR A 242 3.04 9.11 13.46
CA THR A 242 3.44 10.49 13.20
C THR A 242 3.05 10.86 11.77
N ASP A 243 2.39 12.01 11.61
CA ASP A 243 1.88 12.50 10.34
C ASP A 243 2.91 13.40 9.64
N PHE A 244 3.17 13.13 8.36
CA PHE A 244 4.12 13.85 7.51
C PHE A 244 3.41 14.40 6.27
N TYR A 245 3.17 15.72 6.27
CA TYR A 245 2.40 16.38 5.21
C TYR A 245 3.28 16.96 4.10
N PHE A 246 2.84 16.78 2.86
CA PHE A 246 3.45 17.32 1.64
C PHE A 246 2.44 18.20 0.91
N VAL A 247 2.87 19.40 0.50
CA VAL A 247 2.08 20.27 -0.41
C VAL A 247 2.43 19.94 -1.85
N MET A 248 1.42 19.64 -2.69
CA MET A 248 1.59 19.24 -4.09
C MET A 248 0.46 19.79 -4.99
N PRO A 249 0.64 19.87 -6.33
CA PRO A 249 -0.42 20.30 -7.25
C PRO A 249 -1.60 19.33 -7.26
N ALA A 250 -2.81 19.87 -7.41
CA ALA A 250 -4.00 19.05 -7.59
C ALA A 250 -4.00 18.33 -8.96
N GLY A 251 -4.65 17.16 -9.02
CA GLY A 251 -4.80 16.34 -10.23
C GLY A 251 -4.57 14.85 -10.00
N THR A 252 -4.56 14.09 -11.10
CA THR A 252 -4.42 12.62 -11.07
C THR A 252 -2.98 12.19 -11.34
N TYR A 253 -2.45 11.27 -10.53
CA TYR A 253 -1.11 10.69 -10.66
C TYR A 253 -1.22 9.16 -10.74
N SER A 254 -0.31 8.45 -11.42
CA SER A 254 -0.43 6.96 -11.51
C SER A 254 -0.02 6.22 -10.22
N GLY A 255 0.34 6.95 -9.17
CA GLY A 255 0.90 6.42 -7.92
C GLY A 255 1.97 7.35 -7.37
N ILE A 256 2.28 7.21 -6.08
CA ILE A 256 3.36 7.92 -5.39
C ILE A 256 4.28 6.87 -4.74
N ALA A 257 5.56 6.88 -5.13
CA ALA A 257 6.61 6.19 -4.38
C ALA A 257 7.01 7.04 -3.17
N VAL A 258 7.29 6.41 -2.04
CA VAL A 258 7.72 7.03 -0.79
C VAL A 258 9.03 6.40 -0.36
N ASP A 259 10.10 7.20 -0.34
CA ASP A 259 11.41 6.81 0.17
C ASP A 259 11.64 7.46 1.54
N VAL A 260 11.64 6.66 2.60
CA VAL A 260 12.00 7.09 3.96
C VAL A 260 13.50 6.94 4.15
N TYR A 261 14.17 7.97 4.70
CA TYR A 261 15.60 7.95 5.02
C TYR A 261 15.79 8.17 6.52
N THR A 262 16.52 7.26 7.17
CA THR A 262 16.81 7.34 8.61
C THR A 262 18.10 8.11 8.91
N ALA A 263 18.25 8.59 10.14
CA ALA A 263 19.39 9.39 10.59
C ALA A 263 20.73 8.61 10.64
N ASP A 264 20.69 7.28 10.71
CA ASP A 264 21.86 6.40 10.54
C ASP A 264 22.16 6.05 9.06
N GLY A 265 21.33 6.53 8.13
CA GLY A 265 21.57 6.46 6.68
C GLY A 265 20.88 5.31 5.94
N GLN A 266 20.00 4.54 6.60
CA GLN A 266 19.21 3.51 5.92
C GLN A 266 18.16 4.15 5.01
N LYS A 267 17.83 3.48 3.91
CA LYS A 267 16.75 3.83 3.00
C LYS A 267 15.68 2.73 3.03
N ILE A 268 14.42 3.11 3.21
CA ILE A 268 13.27 2.22 3.22
C ILE A 268 12.26 2.76 2.19
N SER A 269 12.01 1.99 1.13
CA SER A 269 11.17 2.39 -0.01
C SER A 269 9.87 1.59 -0.03
N TYR A 270 8.74 2.27 -0.19
CA TYR A 270 7.45 1.64 -0.48
C TYR A 270 6.64 2.48 -1.48
N VAL A 271 5.74 1.83 -2.23
CA VAL A 271 4.87 2.52 -3.19
C VAL A 271 3.42 2.44 -2.72
N LYS A 272 2.71 3.56 -2.77
CA LYS A 272 1.25 3.61 -2.62
C LYS A 272 0.65 4.13 -3.92
N GLY A 273 -0.18 3.32 -4.58
CA GLY A 273 -0.80 3.67 -5.84
C GLY A 273 -1.81 2.64 -6.30
N LEU A 274 -3.07 3.06 -6.47
CA LEU A 274 -4.10 2.27 -7.12
C LEU A 274 -3.93 2.39 -8.64
N LEU A 275 -3.05 1.54 -9.19
CA LEU A 275 -2.79 1.47 -10.62
C LEU A 275 -4.01 0.88 -11.34
N GLY A 276 -4.74 1.74 -12.06
CA GLY A 276 -5.96 1.40 -12.78
C GLY A 276 -6.79 2.65 -13.07
N GLU A 277 -7.07 3.44 -12.03
CA GLU A 277 -7.79 4.72 -12.13
C GLU A 277 -6.88 5.93 -11.80
N GLY A 278 -5.80 5.69 -11.04
CA GLY A 278 -4.87 6.72 -10.58
C GLY A 278 -5.27 7.33 -9.23
N LEU A 279 -4.28 7.89 -8.53
CA LEU A 279 -4.52 8.65 -7.30
C LEU A 279 -4.97 10.06 -7.66
N VAL A 280 -6.21 10.40 -7.32
CA VAL A 280 -6.79 11.73 -7.52
C VAL A 280 -6.54 12.58 -6.28
N PHE A 281 -5.84 13.70 -6.45
CA PHE A 281 -5.55 14.67 -5.40
C PHE A 281 -6.35 15.95 -5.65
N GLU A 282 -7.47 16.12 -4.94
CA GLU A 282 -8.32 17.30 -5.05
C GLU A 282 -7.72 18.52 -4.35
N ARG A 283 -7.93 19.71 -4.93
CA ARG A 283 -7.50 21.00 -4.36
C ARG A 283 -8.07 21.15 -2.94
N ASN A 284 -7.26 21.66 -2.01
CA ASN A 284 -7.59 21.87 -0.60
C ASN A 284 -7.91 20.60 0.22
N THR A 285 -7.83 19.40 -0.36
CA THR A 285 -8.11 18.12 0.31
C THR A 285 -6.83 17.44 0.82
N VAL A 286 -6.86 16.92 2.05
CA VAL A 286 -5.81 16.04 2.59
C VAL A 286 -6.11 14.59 2.22
N ASN A 287 -5.15 13.95 1.55
CA ASN A 287 -5.22 12.55 1.15
C ASN A 287 -4.27 11.74 2.03
N SER A 288 -4.82 11.01 3.01
CA SER A 288 -4.02 10.20 3.95
C SER A 288 -3.74 8.80 3.41
N PHE A 289 -2.47 8.38 3.44
CA PHE A 289 -2.11 6.97 3.27
C PHE A 289 -2.39 6.18 4.57
N LYS A 290 -2.57 4.85 4.44
CA LYS A 290 -2.59 3.92 5.58
C LYS A 290 -1.27 4.07 6.36
N VAL A 291 -1.33 3.90 7.69
CA VAL A 291 -0.14 3.90 8.56
C VAL A 291 0.83 2.81 8.11
N GLU A 292 2.10 3.18 7.94
CA GLU A 292 3.21 2.27 7.69
C GLU A 292 4.02 2.08 8.98
N THR A 293 4.41 0.84 9.29
CA THR A 293 5.30 0.56 10.42
C THR A 293 6.72 0.40 9.89
N ILE A 294 7.62 1.28 10.33
CA ILE A 294 9.02 1.26 9.96
C ILE A 294 9.78 0.34 10.91
N THR A 295 10.04 -0.88 10.46
CA THR A 295 10.85 -1.91 11.11
C THR A 295 12.30 -1.83 10.63
N THR A 296 13.27 -2.12 11.52
CA THR A 296 14.71 -2.04 11.19
C THR A 296 15.19 -3.28 10.42
N ALA A 297 14.87 -3.36 9.13
CA ALA A 297 15.46 -4.31 8.19
C ALA A 297 16.15 -3.55 7.04
N PRO A 298 17.44 -3.19 7.17
CA PRO A 298 18.17 -2.50 6.11
C PRO A 298 18.17 -3.34 4.82
N THR A 299 18.17 -2.66 3.67
CA THR A 299 18.30 -3.31 2.36
C THR A 299 19.64 -2.91 1.73
N ASP A 300 20.37 -3.90 1.20
CA ASP A 300 21.68 -3.72 0.57
C ASP A 300 21.50 -3.77 -0.96
N GLU A 301 21.85 -2.71 -1.68
CA GLU A 301 21.73 -2.69 -3.15
C GLU A 301 22.64 -3.74 -3.82
N VAL A 302 22.12 -4.39 -4.87
CA VAL A 302 22.83 -5.40 -5.65
C VAL A 302 22.99 -4.93 -7.09
N GLU A 303 24.23 -4.66 -7.50
CA GLU A 303 24.54 -4.33 -8.89
C GLU A 303 24.23 -5.50 -9.84
N GLU A 304 23.74 -5.19 -11.03
CA GLU A 304 23.53 -6.14 -12.11
C GLU A 304 24.81 -6.32 -12.93
N VAL A 305 25.31 -7.57 -13.04
CA VAL A 305 26.45 -7.91 -13.89
C VAL A 305 26.03 -9.03 -14.85
N ASP A 306 26.08 -8.78 -16.16
CA ASP A 306 25.72 -9.73 -17.22
C ASP A 306 24.33 -10.40 -17.04
N ASN A 307 23.33 -9.64 -16.59
CA ASN A 307 21.96 -10.08 -16.21
C ASN A 307 21.89 -10.93 -14.93
N VAL A 308 22.94 -10.94 -14.11
CA VAL A 308 23.02 -11.67 -12.83
C VAL A 308 23.15 -10.69 -11.65
N TYR A 309 22.35 -10.93 -10.62
CA TYR A 309 22.41 -10.29 -9.30
C TYR A 309 22.98 -11.31 -8.32
N THR A 310 24.16 -11.03 -7.74
CA THR A 310 24.86 -11.99 -6.87
C THR A 310 24.59 -11.67 -5.40
N VAL A 311 23.82 -12.54 -4.73
CA VAL A 311 23.30 -12.31 -3.37
C VAL A 311 24.14 -13.05 -2.33
N SER A 312 24.63 -12.33 -1.34
CA SER A 312 25.43 -12.84 -0.22
C SER A 312 24.85 -12.54 1.17
N THR A 313 23.87 -11.64 1.29
CA THR A 313 23.24 -11.25 2.57
C THR A 313 21.70 -11.29 2.50
N PRO A 314 21.00 -11.51 3.63
CA PRO A 314 19.55 -11.33 3.74
C PRO A 314 19.06 -9.95 3.28
N GLN A 315 19.84 -8.90 3.56
CA GLN A 315 19.58 -7.52 3.17
C GLN A 315 19.61 -7.32 1.65
N GLN A 316 20.51 -8.02 0.94
CA GLN A 316 20.57 -8.06 -0.52
C GLN A 316 19.40 -8.81 -1.15
N TRP A 317 18.88 -9.85 -0.48
CA TRP A 317 17.64 -10.50 -0.90
C TRP A 317 16.43 -9.57 -0.75
N ASN A 318 16.29 -8.91 0.40
CA ASN A 318 15.20 -7.98 0.66
C ASN A 318 15.19 -6.80 -0.32
N TRP A 319 16.36 -6.27 -0.69
CA TRP A 319 16.46 -5.24 -1.73
C TRP A 319 15.86 -5.69 -3.07
N LEU A 320 16.19 -6.91 -3.51
CA LEU A 320 15.67 -7.50 -4.75
C LEU A 320 14.16 -7.75 -4.67
N ALA A 321 13.66 -8.20 -3.51
CA ALA A 321 12.22 -8.39 -3.30
C ALA A 321 11.45 -7.07 -3.43
N ALA A 322 11.92 -6.00 -2.79
CA ALA A 322 11.36 -4.67 -2.95
C ALA A 322 11.45 -4.14 -4.40
N GLN A 323 12.41 -4.60 -5.22
CA GLN A 323 12.41 -4.29 -6.66
C GLN A 323 11.27 -5.03 -7.40
N VAL A 324 10.95 -6.28 -7.03
CA VAL A 324 9.79 -7.00 -7.58
C VAL A 324 8.51 -6.27 -7.23
N ASP A 325 8.31 -5.94 -5.95
CA ASP A 325 7.09 -5.29 -5.43
C ASP A 325 6.91 -3.84 -5.94
N THR A 326 7.93 -3.25 -6.58
CA THR A 326 7.85 -1.96 -7.27
C THR A 326 7.81 -2.08 -8.81
N GLY A 327 7.66 -3.30 -9.33
CA GLY A 327 7.37 -3.59 -10.73
C GLY A 327 8.57 -4.02 -11.60
N ASN A 328 9.79 -4.13 -11.05
CA ASN A 328 10.90 -4.75 -11.76
C ASN A 328 10.78 -6.28 -11.65
N THR A 329 10.17 -6.90 -12.67
CA THR A 329 9.85 -8.34 -12.68
C THR A 329 11.06 -9.27 -12.79
N PHE A 330 12.28 -8.74 -13.03
CA PHE A 330 13.49 -9.52 -13.35
C PHE A 330 13.34 -10.50 -14.54
N GLU A 331 12.43 -10.25 -15.48
CA GLU A 331 12.30 -11.07 -16.70
C GLU A 331 13.65 -11.18 -17.44
N GLY A 332 14.07 -12.41 -17.74
CA GLY A 332 15.36 -12.70 -18.38
C GLY A 332 16.61 -12.61 -17.47
N LYS A 333 16.45 -12.18 -16.21
CA LYS A 333 17.55 -11.98 -15.24
C LYS A 333 17.65 -13.15 -14.24
N THR A 334 18.82 -13.30 -13.62
CA THR A 334 19.10 -14.33 -12.61
C THR A 334 19.48 -13.72 -11.27
N ILE A 335 18.79 -14.10 -10.19
CA ILE A 335 19.20 -13.90 -8.81
C ILE A 335 19.99 -15.14 -8.39
N ALA A 336 21.28 -14.99 -8.12
CA ALA A 336 22.20 -16.09 -7.83
C ALA A 336 22.69 -16.03 -6.38
N LEU A 337 22.39 -17.05 -5.57
CA LEU A 337 22.89 -17.13 -4.19
C LEU A 337 24.38 -17.51 -4.18
N ALA A 338 25.21 -16.64 -3.63
CA ALA A 338 26.63 -16.92 -3.38
C ALA A 338 26.85 -17.57 -2.00
N GLN A 339 25.98 -17.30 -1.02
CA GLN A 339 26.04 -17.81 0.35
C GLN A 339 24.68 -18.35 0.79
N ASN A 340 24.64 -19.00 1.97
CA ASN A 340 23.38 -19.24 2.67
C ASN A 340 22.88 -17.93 3.28
N LEU A 341 21.56 -17.71 3.30
CA LEU A 341 20.91 -16.54 3.89
C LEU A 341 20.14 -16.97 5.14
N ASP A 342 20.51 -16.42 6.29
CA ASP A 342 19.86 -16.68 7.59
C ASP A 342 19.11 -15.43 8.03
N PHE A 343 17.78 -15.54 8.16
CA PHE A 343 16.89 -14.44 8.55
C PHE A 343 16.62 -14.38 10.06
N THR A 344 17.42 -15.06 10.89
CA THR A 344 17.32 -14.97 12.36
C THR A 344 17.45 -13.52 12.85
N GLY A 345 16.33 -12.93 13.28
CA GLY A 345 16.27 -11.53 13.73
C GLY A 345 16.29 -10.49 12.59
N ILE A 346 16.01 -10.90 11.36
CA ILE A 346 15.92 -10.03 10.18
C ILE A 346 14.55 -10.28 9.54
N GLU A 347 13.77 -9.22 9.32
CA GLU A 347 12.50 -9.34 8.61
C GLU A 347 12.72 -9.80 7.16
N PHE A 348 11.82 -10.66 6.64
CA PHE A 348 11.94 -11.22 5.30
C PHE A 348 10.89 -10.60 4.37
N ILE A 349 11.33 -10.03 3.24
CA ILE A 349 10.43 -9.50 2.21
C ILE A 349 10.12 -10.60 1.17
N SER A 350 8.83 -10.94 1.04
CA SER A 350 8.31 -11.89 0.04
C SER A 350 8.30 -11.28 -1.35
N MET A 351 8.95 -11.94 -2.32
CA MET A 351 9.05 -11.42 -3.69
C MET A 351 7.70 -11.46 -4.42
N GLY A 352 7.10 -10.30 -4.70
CA GLY A 352 5.83 -10.20 -5.42
C GLY A 352 4.62 -10.54 -4.54
N MET A 353 4.57 -9.98 -3.32
CA MET A 353 3.52 -10.30 -2.34
C MET A 353 2.21 -9.55 -2.62
N GLU A 354 1.10 -10.27 -2.80
CA GLU A 354 -0.23 -9.67 -3.00
C GLU A 354 -0.87 -9.28 -1.66
N ALA A 355 -0.37 -8.21 -1.02
CA ALA A 355 -0.78 -7.78 0.32
C ALA A 355 -2.25 -7.30 0.46
N ASP A 356 -2.97 -6.99 -0.63
CA ASP A 356 -4.35 -6.48 -0.57
C ASP A 356 -5.42 -7.58 -0.69
N TYR A 357 -6.63 -7.27 -0.22
CA TYR A 357 -7.67 -8.23 0.08
C TYR A 357 -8.46 -8.72 -1.14
N MET A 358 -9.32 -9.70 -0.89
CA MET A 358 -9.97 -10.59 -1.86
C MET A 358 -10.86 -9.95 -2.94
N THR A 359 -11.08 -8.64 -2.95
CA THR A 359 -12.04 -7.97 -3.85
C THR A 359 -11.45 -7.26 -5.05
N ASP A 360 -10.22 -6.74 -4.98
CA ASP A 360 -9.62 -6.02 -6.12
C ASP A 360 -8.86 -6.98 -7.06
N THR A 361 -9.10 -6.83 -8.35
CA THR A 361 -8.37 -7.50 -9.45
C THR A 361 -7.97 -6.53 -10.55
N SER A 362 -8.09 -5.22 -10.30
CA SER A 362 -7.56 -4.14 -11.14
C SER A 362 -6.12 -3.78 -10.78
N LEU A 363 -5.75 -3.94 -9.49
CA LEU A 363 -4.37 -3.83 -9.02
C LEU A 363 -3.44 -4.71 -9.87
N PRO A 364 -2.36 -4.15 -10.46
CA PRO A 364 -1.43 -4.92 -11.24
C PRO A 364 -0.63 -5.83 -10.32
N LEU A 365 -0.76 -7.13 -10.56
CA LEU A 365 0.07 -8.12 -9.90
C LEU A 365 1.53 -7.85 -10.28
N HIS A 366 2.44 -7.91 -9.30
CA HIS A 366 3.87 -7.72 -9.50
C HIS A 366 4.61 -9.06 -9.42
N PRO A 367 4.54 -9.93 -10.46
CA PRO A 367 5.19 -11.23 -10.41
C PRO A 367 6.71 -11.11 -10.47
N PHE A 368 7.38 -11.98 -9.72
CA PHE A 368 8.72 -12.40 -10.11
C PHE A 368 8.66 -13.23 -11.40
N GLN A 369 9.41 -12.83 -12.42
CA GLN A 369 9.53 -13.50 -13.73
C GLN A 369 10.98 -13.90 -14.06
N GLY A 370 11.91 -13.76 -13.11
CA GLY A 370 13.32 -14.13 -13.29
C GLY A 370 13.64 -15.59 -12.98
N THR A 371 14.93 -15.87 -12.88
CA THR A 371 15.46 -17.14 -12.36
C THR A 371 16.06 -16.92 -10.96
N ILE A 372 15.68 -17.75 -9.98
CA ILE A 372 16.43 -17.90 -8.72
C ILE A 372 17.33 -19.14 -8.86
N GLU A 373 18.63 -18.90 -8.87
CA GLU A 373 19.69 -19.90 -8.89
C GLU A 373 20.27 -20.03 -7.48
N GLY A 374 19.83 -21.05 -6.76
CA GLY A 374 20.25 -21.29 -5.39
C GLY A 374 21.68 -21.81 -5.25
N ASN A 375 22.34 -22.30 -6.30
CA ASN A 375 23.71 -22.85 -6.25
C ASN A 375 23.98 -23.91 -5.14
N GLY A 376 22.95 -24.59 -4.65
CA GLY A 376 23.03 -25.52 -3.52
C GLY A 376 23.07 -24.84 -2.14
N ARG A 377 22.68 -23.56 -2.05
CA ARG A 377 22.59 -22.78 -0.81
C ARG A 377 21.24 -22.95 -0.10
N THR A 378 21.21 -22.48 1.14
CA THR A 378 20.02 -22.48 2.01
C THR A 378 19.53 -21.06 2.26
N ILE A 379 18.22 -20.84 2.21
CA ILE A 379 17.55 -19.70 2.87
C ILE A 379 16.87 -20.26 4.14
N SER A 380 17.05 -19.64 5.31
CA SER A 380 16.51 -20.16 6.56
C SER A 380 16.00 -19.14 7.56
N ASN A 381 15.20 -19.62 8.52
CA ASN A 381 14.64 -18.85 9.65
C ASN A 381 13.70 -17.71 9.20
N VAL A 382 12.96 -17.96 8.12
CA VAL A 382 12.05 -17.00 7.50
C VAL A 382 10.71 -16.99 8.23
N ASN A 383 10.28 -15.81 8.67
CA ASN A 383 8.96 -15.59 9.24
C ASN A 383 8.19 -14.63 8.34
N LEU A 384 7.04 -15.06 7.83
CA LEU A 384 6.16 -14.31 6.95
C LEU A 384 4.75 -14.27 7.54
N SER A 385 4.12 -13.11 7.53
CA SER A 385 2.70 -12.97 7.85
C SER A 385 2.03 -12.04 6.85
N SER A 386 0.87 -12.43 6.32
CA SER A 386 0.10 -11.61 5.38
C SER A 386 -1.36 -12.07 5.36
N ASP A 387 -2.30 -11.15 5.52
CA ASP A 387 -3.75 -11.40 5.32
C ASP A 387 -4.19 -11.33 3.85
N GLY A 388 -3.23 -11.06 2.96
CA GLY A 388 -3.42 -10.96 1.52
C GLY A 388 -3.40 -12.32 0.81
N ARG A 389 -3.35 -12.25 -0.52
CA ARG A 389 -3.18 -13.40 -1.40
C ARG A 389 -1.69 -13.74 -1.55
N ALA A 390 -1.38 -14.90 -2.12
CA ALA A 390 -0.07 -15.23 -2.69
C ALA A 390 1.13 -14.89 -1.76
N CYS A 391 1.39 -15.75 -0.77
CA CYS A 391 2.49 -15.57 0.18
C CYS A 391 3.41 -16.81 0.28
N GLY A 392 4.71 -16.53 0.37
CA GLY A 392 5.81 -17.49 0.42
C GLY A 392 7.14 -16.74 0.24
N ILE A 393 8.26 -17.44 0.08
CA ILE A 393 9.53 -16.79 -0.30
C ILE A 393 9.39 -15.99 -1.61
N ILE A 394 8.57 -16.51 -2.52
CA ILE A 394 7.93 -15.77 -3.61
C ILE A 394 6.43 -15.71 -3.31
N GLY A 395 5.83 -14.53 -3.37
CA GLY A 395 4.39 -14.37 -3.32
C GLY A 395 3.76 -14.88 -4.62
N TYR A 396 3.86 -14.08 -5.68
CA TYR A 396 3.45 -14.43 -7.04
C TYR A 396 4.67 -14.62 -7.96
N GLY A 397 4.86 -15.85 -8.46
CA GLY A 397 5.82 -16.18 -9.52
C GLY A 397 5.12 -16.44 -10.85
N ARG A 398 5.52 -15.75 -11.93
CA ARG A 398 4.95 -15.93 -13.28
C ARG A 398 6.06 -16.26 -14.27
N GLU A 399 6.01 -17.46 -14.83
CA GLU A 399 7.00 -17.98 -15.81
C GLU A 399 8.46 -17.97 -15.29
N CYS A 400 8.64 -17.72 -13.99
CA CYS A 400 9.91 -17.79 -13.29
C CYS A 400 10.44 -19.22 -13.19
N THR A 401 11.74 -19.33 -12.95
CA THR A 401 12.41 -20.59 -12.61
C THR A 401 13.02 -20.50 -11.22
N VAL A 402 12.81 -21.49 -10.36
CA VAL A 402 13.57 -21.63 -9.10
C VAL A 402 14.30 -22.95 -9.10
N ARG A 403 15.61 -22.93 -8.84
CA ARG A 403 16.38 -24.18 -8.78
C ARG A 403 17.55 -24.20 -7.82
N ASN A 404 18.01 -25.41 -7.50
CA ASN A 404 19.20 -25.69 -6.68
C ASN A 404 19.16 -25.02 -5.29
N LEU A 405 18.00 -25.02 -4.63
CA LEU A 405 17.74 -24.22 -3.42
C LEU A 405 17.25 -25.10 -2.27
N THR A 406 17.78 -24.88 -1.06
CA THR A 406 17.19 -25.43 0.16
C THR A 406 16.49 -24.33 0.95
N LEU A 407 15.32 -24.62 1.49
CA LEU A 407 14.60 -23.80 2.44
C LEU A 407 14.56 -24.54 3.78
N SER A 408 14.90 -23.87 4.88
CA SER A 408 14.93 -24.46 6.22
C SER A 408 14.19 -23.56 7.21
N ASP A 409 13.32 -24.13 8.03
CA ASP A 409 12.71 -23.41 9.16
C ASP A 409 11.92 -22.17 8.68
N ILE A 410 10.90 -22.43 7.87
CA ILE A 410 10.07 -21.43 7.19
C ILE A 410 8.67 -21.39 7.82
N THR A 411 8.25 -20.22 8.30
CA THR A 411 6.92 -19.99 8.86
C THR A 411 6.14 -18.99 8.01
N VAL A 412 4.93 -19.38 7.58
CA VAL A 412 4.01 -18.52 6.81
C VAL A 412 2.64 -18.50 7.50
N THR A 413 2.23 -17.32 7.96
CA THR A 413 0.99 -17.06 8.70
C THR A 413 0.18 -15.92 8.07
N GLY A 414 -0.91 -15.51 8.71
CA GLY A 414 -1.85 -14.51 8.20
C GLY A 414 -2.88 -15.10 7.25
N ALA A 415 -4.09 -14.54 7.27
CA ALA A 415 -5.28 -15.14 6.68
C ALA A 415 -5.25 -15.21 5.14
N GLY A 416 -6.17 -15.97 4.56
CA GLY A 416 -6.42 -15.99 3.11
C GLY A 416 -5.69 -17.08 2.34
N LYS A 417 -5.56 -16.87 1.03
CA LYS A 417 -5.33 -17.95 0.04
C LYS A 417 -3.94 -17.95 -0.58
N TRP A 418 -3.58 -19.09 -1.19
CA TRP A 418 -2.36 -19.27 -1.99
C TRP A 418 -1.10 -19.05 -1.15
N LYS A 419 -0.83 -19.98 -0.21
CA LYS A 419 0.28 -19.89 0.74
C LYS A 419 1.17 -21.13 0.63
N GLY A 420 2.49 -20.96 0.72
CA GLY A 420 3.45 -22.06 0.80
C GLY A 420 4.89 -21.60 0.96
N ALA A 421 5.78 -22.46 1.48
CA ALA A 421 7.14 -22.04 1.87
C ALA A 421 7.96 -21.44 0.71
N LEU A 422 7.81 -21.98 -0.51
CA LEU A 422 8.53 -21.51 -1.69
C LEU A 422 7.73 -20.48 -2.49
N VAL A 423 6.51 -20.82 -2.89
CA VAL A 423 5.67 -19.94 -3.74
C VAL A 423 4.22 -19.94 -3.24
N GLY A 424 3.65 -18.76 -3.03
CA GLY A 424 2.21 -18.62 -2.81
C GLY A 424 1.41 -19.01 -4.05
N TYR A 425 1.64 -18.30 -5.16
CA TYR A 425 1.00 -18.51 -6.45
C TYR A 425 2.03 -18.64 -7.59
N LEU A 426 2.00 -19.75 -8.33
CA LEU A 426 2.92 -20.06 -9.42
C LEU A 426 2.17 -20.18 -10.75
N TRP A 427 2.26 -19.18 -11.64
CA TRP A 427 1.68 -19.23 -12.99
C TRP A 427 2.74 -19.68 -14.00
N ASN A 428 2.55 -20.83 -14.66
CA ASN A 428 3.45 -21.37 -15.70
C ASN A 428 4.95 -21.54 -15.32
N GLY A 429 5.35 -21.27 -14.07
CA GLY A 429 6.75 -21.37 -13.64
C GLY A 429 7.25 -22.81 -13.42
N THR A 430 8.58 -22.93 -13.30
CA THR A 430 9.32 -24.21 -13.18
C THR A 430 10.08 -24.28 -11.87
N VAL A 431 10.12 -25.46 -11.24
CA VAL A 431 10.89 -25.71 -10.01
C VAL A 431 11.76 -26.96 -10.17
N GLU A 432 13.07 -26.86 -9.98
CA GLU A 432 14.02 -27.96 -10.18
C GLU A 432 15.03 -28.07 -9.04
N ASN A 433 15.21 -29.25 -8.43
CA ASN A 433 16.21 -29.45 -7.37
C ASN A 433 16.02 -28.47 -6.18
N VAL A 434 14.78 -28.38 -5.68
CA VAL A 434 14.41 -27.51 -4.54
C VAL A 434 13.88 -28.32 -3.37
N HIS A 435 14.34 -28.02 -2.16
CA HIS A 435 14.05 -28.81 -0.97
C HIS A 435 13.59 -27.93 0.19
N VAL A 436 12.47 -28.29 0.82
CA VAL A 436 11.95 -27.65 2.05
C VAL A 436 12.16 -28.61 3.22
N ILE A 437 12.65 -28.08 4.35
CA ILE A 437 12.83 -28.83 5.60
C ILE A 437 12.31 -27.93 6.73
N ASN A 438 11.51 -28.46 7.65
CA ASN A 438 10.91 -27.72 8.77
C ASN A 438 10.07 -26.53 8.27
N ALA A 439 8.78 -26.74 7.98
CA ALA A 439 7.89 -25.67 7.54
C ALA A 439 6.57 -25.64 8.33
N LEU A 440 6.13 -24.46 8.72
CA LEU A 440 4.82 -24.22 9.31
C LEU A 440 4.03 -23.26 8.42
N ILE A 441 3.03 -23.78 7.71
CA ILE A 441 2.13 -22.99 6.88
C ILE A 441 0.78 -22.93 7.60
N HIS A 442 0.57 -21.88 8.39
CA HIS A 442 -0.60 -21.70 9.25
C HIS A 442 -1.36 -20.39 8.94
N PRO A 443 -2.08 -20.31 7.81
CA PRO A 443 -2.85 -19.14 7.39
C PRO A 443 -4.29 -19.15 7.91
N TYR A 444 -4.48 -19.61 9.16
CA TYR A 444 -5.76 -19.72 9.84
C TYR A 444 -5.71 -18.94 11.15
N GLU A 445 -6.80 -18.25 11.48
CA GLU A 445 -6.92 -17.46 12.70
C GLU A 445 -8.36 -17.52 13.21
N GLU A 446 -8.56 -18.09 14.41
CA GLU A 446 -9.87 -18.28 15.03
C GLU A 446 -10.63 -16.97 15.29
N THR A 447 -9.89 -15.89 15.55
CA THR A 447 -10.40 -14.59 16.02
C THR A 447 -11.01 -13.69 14.95
N LEU A 448 -10.88 -14.05 13.66
CA LEU A 448 -11.33 -13.20 12.55
C LEU A 448 -12.81 -13.44 12.19
N PRO A 449 -13.63 -12.38 11.98
CA PRO A 449 -15.01 -12.53 11.54
C PRO A 449 -15.13 -13.27 10.19
N GLN A 450 -15.74 -14.45 10.22
CA GLN A 450 -15.83 -15.42 9.12
C GLN A 450 -16.85 -15.02 8.03
N GLU A 451 -16.64 -13.87 7.40
CA GLU A 451 -17.50 -13.30 6.34
C GLU A 451 -16.65 -12.59 5.26
N PRO A 452 -16.96 -12.75 3.97
CA PRO A 452 -17.36 -13.96 3.28
C PRO A 452 -16.22 -14.49 2.38
N TYR A 453 -14.96 -14.09 2.64
CA TYR A 453 -13.79 -14.42 1.80
C TYR A 453 -12.50 -14.79 2.57
N ARG A 454 -12.55 -14.99 3.90
CA ARG A 454 -11.37 -15.25 4.76
C ARG A 454 -10.85 -16.70 4.70
N TYR A 455 -11.01 -17.40 3.58
CA TYR A 455 -10.74 -18.83 3.51
C TYR A 455 -9.26 -19.15 3.28
N SER A 456 -8.73 -20.04 4.12
CA SER A 456 -7.42 -20.70 3.95
C SER A 456 -7.49 -21.71 2.80
N TYR A 457 -7.47 -21.17 1.57
CA TYR A 457 -7.76 -21.87 0.31
C TYR A 457 -6.49 -22.07 -0.52
N ARG A 458 -6.25 -23.30 -1.00
CA ARG A 458 -5.05 -23.69 -1.77
C ARG A 458 -3.76 -23.38 -1.02
N ILE A 459 -3.52 -24.18 0.00
CA ILE A 459 -2.40 -24.08 0.92
C ILE A 459 -1.51 -25.30 0.73
N GLY A 460 -0.23 -25.09 0.38
CA GLY A 460 0.71 -26.19 0.17
C GLY A 460 1.98 -25.94 0.93
N GLY A 461 2.54 -26.98 1.58
CA GLY A 461 3.78 -26.87 2.32
C GLY A 461 4.94 -26.27 1.50
N MET A 462 5.00 -26.57 0.18
CA MET A 462 5.95 -25.94 -0.74
C MET A 462 5.29 -24.87 -1.64
N ILE A 463 4.15 -25.17 -2.28
CA ILE A 463 3.49 -24.27 -3.24
C ILE A 463 1.99 -24.16 -2.94
N GLY A 464 1.45 -22.96 -2.75
CA GLY A 464 0.02 -22.78 -2.51
C GLY A 464 -0.84 -23.19 -3.72
N PHE A 465 -0.65 -22.52 -4.85
CA PHE A 465 -1.42 -22.77 -6.08
C PHE A 465 -0.52 -22.76 -7.32
N TRP A 466 -0.55 -23.83 -8.12
CA TRP A 466 0.13 -23.91 -9.42
C TRP A 466 -0.89 -23.83 -10.56
N SER A 467 -0.67 -22.91 -11.51
CA SER A 467 -1.66 -22.62 -12.56
C SER A 467 -1.06 -22.39 -13.95
N GLY A 468 -1.92 -22.00 -14.88
CA GLY A 468 -1.56 -21.48 -16.20
C GLY A 468 -1.73 -22.48 -17.35
N ASP A 469 -1.67 -21.92 -18.55
CA ASP A 469 -1.99 -22.53 -19.85
C ASP A 469 -0.82 -23.27 -20.52
N LYS A 470 0.42 -23.06 -20.08
CA LYS A 470 1.62 -23.72 -20.63
C LYS A 470 1.93 -25.03 -19.93
N ASP A 471 2.58 -25.91 -20.68
CA ASP A 471 3.25 -27.10 -20.15
C ASP A 471 4.34 -26.67 -19.16
N ALA A 472 4.33 -27.25 -17.96
CA ALA A 472 5.23 -26.87 -16.86
C ALA A 472 5.63 -28.09 -16.03
N ALA A 473 6.80 -28.00 -15.38
CA ALA A 473 7.36 -29.10 -14.60
C ALA A 473 7.88 -28.66 -13.23
N ILE A 474 7.68 -29.55 -12.26
CA ILE A 474 8.28 -29.51 -10.92
C ILE A 474 9.07 -30.81 -10.77
N SER A 475 10.38 -30.73 -10.52
CA SER A 475 11.22 -31.94 -10.55
C SER A 475 12.38 -31.96 -9.56
N ASN A 476 12.73 -33.17 -9.10
CA ASN A 476 13.72 -33.40 -8.05
C ASN A 476 13.45 -32.55 -6.80
N VAL A 477 12.20 -32.50 -6.35
CA VAL A 477 11.79 -31.68 -5.19
C VAL A 477 11.58 -32.52 -3.95
N SER A 478 11.73 -31.93 -2.76
CA SER A 478 11.27 -32.59 -1.54
C SER A 478 10.79 -31.62 -0.49
N ILE A 479 9.82 -32.04 0.32
CA ILE A 479 9.44 -31.37 1.56
C ILE A 479 9.50 -32.36 2.72
N ARG A 480 10.08 -31.93 3.85
CA ARG A 480 10.15 -32.73 5.07
C ARG A 480 9.82 -31.94 6.32
N ASN A 481 9.23 -32.61 7.31
CA ASN A 481 8.85 -32.04 8.60
C ASN A 481 7.98 -30.78 8.43
N ALA A 482 6.82 -30.92 7.78
CA ALA A 482 5.98 -29.78 7.43
C ALA A 482 4.57 -29.90 8.01
N GLU A 483 4.11 -28.84 8.66
CA GLU A 483 2.78 -28.70 9.23
C GLU A 483 2.00 -27.67 8.40
N VAL A 484 0.85 -28.09 7.85
CA VAL A 484 0.10 -27.34 6.85
C VAL A 484 -1.38 -27.28 7.25
N HIS A 485 -1.83 -26.08 7.64
CA HIS A 485 -3.22 -25.83 8.04
C HIS A 485 -4.02 -25.19 6.92
N GLY A 486 -5.33 -25.42 6.90
CA GLY A 486 -6.24 -24.68 6.02
C GLY A 486 -7.70 -25.10 6.14
N SER A 487 -8.48 -24.81 5.11
CA SER A 487 -9.90 -25.16 5.04
C SER A 487 -10.29 -25.87 3.74
N TYR A 488 -9.57 -25.61 2.63
CA TYR A 488 -9.79 -26.25 1.34
C TYR A 488 -8.49 -26.30 0.51
N ALA A 489 -8.27 -27.40 -0.21
CA ALA A 489 -7.11 -27.64 -1.06
C ALA A 489 -5.78 -27.49 -0.29
N ILE A 490 -5.55 -28.38 0.66
CA ILE A 490 -4.45 -28.38 1.63
C ILE A 490 -3.50 -29.54 1.32
N ALA A 491 -2.18 -29.33 1.22
CA ALA A 491 -1.26 -30.45 1.02
C ALA A 491 0.19 -30.25 1.46
N GLY A 492 0.91 -31.36 1.56
CA GLY A 492 2.36 -31.35 1.76
C GLY A 492 3.12 -30.63 0.64
N LEU A 493 2.93 -30.99 -0.63
CA LEU A 493 3.68 -30.37 -1.74
C LEU A 493 2.95 -29.17 -2.36
N ILE A 494 1.77 -29.38 -2.96
CA ILE A 494 1.04 -28.35 -3.71
C ILE A 494 -0.43 -28.29 -3.28
N GLY A 495 -0.89 -27.13 -2.79
CA GLY A 495 -2.27 -26.95 -2.33
C GLY A 495 -3.30 -27.18 -3.44
N GLY A 496 -3.11 -26.60 -4.63
CA GLY A 496 -3.98 -26.88 -5.78
C GLY A 496 -3.33 -26.72 -7.15
N ILE A 497 -3.95 -27.31 -8.18
CA ILE A 497 -3.52 -27.28 -9.58
C ILE A 497 -4.70 -26.94 -10.50
N GLN A 498 -4.54 -25.93 -11.35
CA GLN A 498 -5.49 -25.60 -12.42
C GLN A 498 -4.80 -25.25 -13.74
N GLY A 499 -5.58 -25.17 -14.83
CA GLY A 499 -5.10 -24.63 -16.10
C GLY A 499 -5.61 -25.41 -17.31
N ALA A 500 -4.75 -25.45 -18.33
CA ALA A 500 -4.97 -26.21 -19.56
C ALA A 500 -3.71 -26.88 -20.11
N GLY A 501 -2.51 -26.47 -19.66
CA GLY A 501 -1.24 -27.09 -20.06
C GLY A 501 -0.93 -28.36 -19.26
N LYS A 502 -0.03 -29.19 -19.78
CA LYS A 502 0.45 -30.41 -19.10
C LYS A 502 1.28 -30.03 -17.87
N LYS A 503 0.92 -30.57 -16.71
CA LYS A 503 1.66 -30.35 -15.45
C LYS A 503 2.37 -31.65 -15.08
N THR A 504 3.69 -31.59 -14.91
CA THR A 504 4.53 -32.77 -14.63
C THR A 504 5.20 -32.64 -13.26
N ILE A 505 5.02 -33.63 -12.39
CA ILE A 505 5.70 -33.74 -11.09
C ILE A 505 6.59 -34.98 -11.11
N LYS A 506 7.90 -34.80 -10.98
CA LYS A 506 8.89 -35.86 -11.21
C LYS A 506 9.93 -35.95 -10.09
N ALA A 507 10.17 -37.14 -9.54
CA ALA A 507 11.10 -37.35 -8.43
C ALA A 507 10.81 -36.41 -7.25
N ALA A 508 9.55 -36.38 -6.82
CA ALA A 508 9.10 -35.61 -5.67
C ALA A 508 9.04 -36.49 -4.42
N VAL A 509 9.46 -35.95 -3.26
CA VAL A 509 9.40 -36.64 -1.96
C VAL A 509 8.64 -35.80 -0.94
N THR A 510 7.66 -36.37 -0.24
CA THR A 510 7.04 -35.75 0.94
C THR A 510 7.12 -36.71 2.13
N ASP A 511 7.53 -36.25 3.32
CA ASP A 511 7.77 -37.10 4.50
C ASP A 511 7.74 -36.28 5.79
N GLY A 512 7.20 -36.80 6.88
CA GLY A 512 6.95 -36.04 8.10
C GLY A 512 5.95 -34.89 7.88
N ILE A 513 4.84 -35.15 7.18
CA ILE A 513 3.84 -34.13 6.84
C ILE A 513 2.63 -34.21 7.78
N THR A 514 2.31 -33.13 8.48
CA THR A 514 1.03 -32.95 9.18
C THR A 514 0.14 -32.06 8.34
N VAL A 515 -1.07 -32.52 8.02
CA VAL A 515 -2.12 -31.70 7.41
C VAL A 515 -3.25 -31.53 8.41
N THR A 516 -3.70 -30.29 8.62
CA THR A 516 -4.79 -29.95 9.55
C THR A 516 -5.89 -29.20 8.82
N ASN A 517 -7.07 -29.80 8.71
CA ASN A 517 -8.23 -29.17 8.09
C ASN A 517 -9.18 -28.62 9.17
N HIS A 518 -9.41 -27.31 9.12
CA HIS A 518 -10.28 -26.56 10.05
C HIS A 518 -11.77 -26.60 9.69
N GLY A 519 -12.16 -27.34 8.65
CA GLY A 519 -13.57 -27.68 8.36
C GLY A 519 -14.47 -26.55 7.84
N ILE A 520 -13.93 -25.35 7.59
CA ILE A 520 -14.72 -24.18 7.18
C ILE A 520 -15.08 -24.27 5.67
N PRO A 521 -16.38 -24.22 5.29
CA PRO A 521 -16.80 -24.29 3.90
C PRO A 521 -16.39 -23.05 3.10
N TYR A 522 -15.85 -23.27 1.89
CA TYR A 522 -15.37 -22.21 0.99
C TYR A 522 -16.46 -21.23 0.51
N MET A 523 -17.75 -21.61 0.54
CA MET A 523 -18.88 -20.70 0.35
C MET A 523 -20.08 -21.16 1.19
N SER A 524 -20.99 -20.24 1.55
CA SER A 524 -22.23 -20.62 2.25
C SER A 524 -23.10 -21.51 1.37
N GLY A 525 -23.26 -22.78 1.75
CA GLY A 525 -24.08 -23.75 1.02
C GLY A 525 -23.40 -24.38 -0.21
N SER A 526 -22.08 -24.29 -0.35
CA SER A 526 -21.34 -25.25 -1.18
C SER A 526 -21.23 -26.59 -0.47
N ASP A 527 -21.56 -27.70 -1.14
CA ASP A 527 -21.15 -29.03 -0.69
C ASP A 527 -19.62 -29.05 -0.51
N CYS A 528 -19.17 -29.63 0.61
CA CYS A 528 -17.76 -29.58 0.98
C CYS A 528 -16.99 -30.73 0.33
N TYR A 529 -16.50 -30.51 -0.87
CA TYR A 529 -15.52 -31.37 -1.52
C TYR A 529 -14.17 -31.18 -0.82
N PHE A 530 -13.58 -32.26 -0.27
CA PHE A 530 -12.43 -32.18 0.63
C PHE A 530 -11.12 -32.59 -0.03
N ASP A 531 -10.18 -31.66 0.01
CA ASP A 531 -8.92 -31.76 -0.73
C ASP A 531 -7.77 -31.63 0.27
N SER A 532 -7.34 -32.74 0.88
CA SER A 532 -6.37 -32.74 1.99
C SER A 532 -5.45 -33.96 1.94
N ALA A 533 -4.19 -33.80 1.50
CA ALA A 533 -3.30 -34.95 1.28
C ALA A 533 -1.79 -34.67 1.32
N ALA A 534 -0.97 -35.72 1.39
CA ALA A 534 0.49 -35.61 1.47
C ALA A 534 1.19 -35.00 0.24
N LEU A 535 0.57 -35.02 -0.96
CA LEU A 535 1.17 -34.52 -2.20
C LEU A 535 0.38 -33.34 -2.78
N LEU A 536 -0.88 -33.55 -3.16
CA LEU A 536 -1.72 -32.55 -3.84
C LEU A 536 -3.05 -32.38 -3.11
N GLY A 537 -3.51 -31.13 -2.94
CA GLY A 537 -4.88 -30.86 -2.53
C GLY A 537 -5.80 -31.03 -3.73
N ASP A 538 -6.09 -29.96 -4.46
CA ASP A 538 -6.94 -30.02 -5.66
C ASP A 538 -6.18 -30.24 -6.97
N CYS A 539 -6.87 -30.78 -7.98
CA CYS A 539 -6.41 -30.77 -9.37
C CYS A 539 -7.59 -30.64 -10.35
N THR A 540 -7.99 -29.40 -10.66
CA THR A 540 -9.00 -29.09 -11.70
C THR A 540 -8.34 -28.62 -13.00
N ASN A 541 -7.39 -29.39 -13.54
CA ASN A 541 -6.69 -29.07 -14.80
C ASN A 541 -7.55 -29.42 -16.03
N LYS A 542 -8.67 -28.71 -16.23
CA LYS A 542 -9.82 -29.10 -17.08
C LYS A 542 -9.54 -29.37 -18.58
N ARG A 543 -8.30 -29.23 -19.06
CA ARG A 543 -7.84 -29.63 -20.41
C ARG A 543 -6.41 -30.21 -20.47
N GLY A 544 -5.66 -30.22 -19.37
CA GLY A 544 -4.25 -30.61 -19.35
C GLY A 544 -4.04 -31.98 -18.69
N GLU A 545 -2.98 -32.68 -19.11
CA GLU A 545 -2.55 -33.93 -18.46
C GLU A 545 -1.79 -33.62 -17.16
N LEU A 546 -2.04 -34.38 -16.09
CA LEU A 546 -1.18 -34.42 -14.91
C LEU A 546 -0.31 -35.67 -14.97
N VAL A 547 1.01 -35.50 -14.98
CA VAL A 547 1.97 -36.62 -15.00
C VAL A 547 2.74 -36.69 -13.70
N LEU A 548 2.75 -37.87 -13.09
CA LEU A 548 3.42 -38.20 -11.84
C LEU A 548 4.46 -39.30 -12.11
N THR A 549 5.73 -39.04 -11.81
CA THR A 549 6.83 -39.99 -12.07
C THR A 549 7.80 -40.05 -10.89
N ASN A 550 8.16 -41.23 -10.41
CA ASN A 550 9.07 -41.45 -9.28
C ASN A 550 8.65 -40.70 -7.99
N ILE A 551 7.36 -40.70 -7.65
CA ILE A 551 6.86 -40.05 -6.42
C ILE A 551 7.20 -40.91 -5.20
N THR A 552 7.64 -40.29 -4.10
CA THR A 552 7.83 -40.97 -2.80
C THR A 552 7.01 -40.27 -1.72
N ILE A 553 6.09 -40.99 -1.08
CA ILE A 553 5.34 -40.51 0.08
C ILE A 553 5.81 -41.30 1.31
N GLY A 554 6.46 -40.60 2.23
CA GLY A 554 6.88 -41.09 3.54
C GLY A 554 5.77 -40.97 4.58
N SER A 555 6.16 -40.70 5.82
CA SER A 555 5.24 -40.50 6.94
C SER A 555 4.36 -39.26 6.76
N TRP A 556 3.07 -39.38 7.07
CA TRP A 556 2.17 -38.23 7.16
C TRP A 556 0.96 -38.51 8.07
N ALA A 557 0.30 -37.45 8.50
CA ALA A 557 -0.92 -37.46 9.29
C ALA A 557 -1.95 -36.46 8.73
N LEU A 558 -3.23 -36.75 8.95
CA LEU A 558 -4.34 -35.86 8.63
C LEU A 558 -5.22 -35.70 9.88
N TYR A 559 -5.33 -34.46 10.35
CA TYR A 559 -6.20 -34.02 11.43
C TYR A 559 -7.40 -33.28 10.83
N ASP A 560 -8.57 -33.58 11.36
CA ASP A 560 -9.85 -32.99 10.95
C ASP A 560 -10.50 -32.37 12.19
N GLN A 561 -10.69 -31.05 12.15
CA GLN A 561 -11.34 -30.26 13.20
C GLN A 561 -12.74 -29.77 12.75
N SER A 562 -13.32 -30.40 11.72
CA SER A 562 -14.68 -30.14 11.26
C SER A 562 -15.77 -30.73 12.17
N ASP A 563 -16.99 -30.19 12.08
CA ASP A 563 -18.19 -30.69 12.79
C ASP A 563 -18.56 -32.14 12.39
N GLU A 564 -19.22 -32.91 13.26
CA GLU A 564 -19.56 -34.33 13.04
C GLU A 564 -20.40 -34.62 11.77
N SER A 565 -21.07 -33.59 11.25
CA SER A 565 -21.80 -33.63 9.98
C SER A 565 -20.86 -33.68 8.76
N VAL A 566 -19.67 -33.08 8.90
CA VAL A 566 -18.64 -32.88 7.88
C VAL A 566 -17.59 -33.99 7.91
N THR A 567 -17.17 -34.43 9.10
CA THR A 567 -16.20 -35.51 9.31
C THR A 567 -16.55 -36.80 8.54
N LYS A 568 -17.86 -37.10 8.43
CA LYS A 568 -18.35 -38.27 7.67
C LYS A 568 -18.01 -38.20 6.19
N THR A 569 -18.15 -37.03 5.57
CA THR A 569 -17.79 -36.79 4.16
C THR A 569 -16.30 -37.00 3.90
N LEU A 570 -15.45 -36.70 4.90
CA LEU A 570 -14.01 -36.94 4.84
C LEU A 570 -13.66 -38.43 4.97
N THR A 571 -14.47 -39.23 5.69
CA THR A 571 -14.36 -40.71 5.68
C THR A 571 -14.99 -41.38 4.44
N ASP A 572 -16.00 -40.75 3.83
CA ASP A 572 -16.67 -41.22 2.60
C ASP A 572 -15.90 -40.85 1.31
N GLN A 573 -14.71 -40.26 1.44
CA GLN A 573 -13.80 -40.05 0.31
C GLN A 573 -13.41 -41.39 -0.33
N THR A 574 -14.05 -41.69 -1.46
CA THR A 574 -13.48 -42.60 -2.45
C THR A 574 -12.20 -41.96 -2.96
N TRP A 575 -11.05 -42.38 -2.43
CA TRP A 575 -9.73 -41.91 -2.86
C TRP A 575 -9.56 -42.11 -4.38
N CYS A 576 -9.81 -41.05 -5.15
CA CYS A 576 -9.95 -41.11 -6.59
C CYS A 576 -8.61 -41.41 -7.25
N HIS A 577 -8.39 -42.70 -7.52
CA HIS A 577 -7.23 -43.27 -8.19
C HIS A 577 -5.87 -43.17 -7.48
N LEU A 578 -5.59 -42.16 -6.63
CA LEU A 578 -4.36 -42.08 -5.82
C LEU A 578 -4.61 -41.47 -4.42
N PRO A 579 -4.32 -42.18 -3.31
CA PRO A 579 -4.67 -41.71 -1.96
C PRO A 579 -3.70 -40.68 -1.36
N TYR A 580 -3.15 -39.80 -2.21
CA TYR A 580 -2.27 -38.68 -1.83
C TYR A 580 -2.59 -37.42 -2.65
N VAL A 581 -3.73 -37.43 -3.36
CA VAL A 581 -4.32 -36.35 -4.16
C VAL A 581 -5.81 -36.26 -3.78
N GLY A 582 -6.33 -35.03 -3.61
CA GLY A 582 -7.76 -34.77 -3.39
C GLY A 582 -8.59 -34.76 -4.68
N GLU A 583 -9.55 -33.85 -4.79
CA GLU A 583 -10.49 -33.74 -5.90
C GLU A 583 -9.79 -33.59 -7.26
N MET A 584 -10.22 -34.44 -8.18
CA MET A 584 -9.84 -34.42 -9.58
C MET A 584 -11.10 -34.11 -10.39
N ASP A 585 -11.17 -32.92 -10.97
CA ASP A 585 -12.28 -32.59 -11.87
C ASP A 585 -12.21 -33.50 -13.10
N GLY A 586 -13.25 -34.33 -13.28
CA GLY A 586 -13.22 -35.66 -13.91
C GLY A 586 -12.94 -35.72 -15.42
N ASN A 587 -12.43 -34.65 -16.02
CA ASN A 587 -11.96 -34.58 -17.40
C ASN A 587 -10.42 -34.57 -17.52
N SER A 588 -9.69 -34.54 -16.40
CA SER A 588 -8.22 -34.42 -16.36
C SER A 588 -7.55 -35.80 -16.44
N PRO A 589 -6.84 -36.17 -17.53
CA PRO A 589 -6.14 -37.45 -17.60
C PRO A 589 -4.89 -37.45 -16.71
N ILE A 590 -4.70 -38.53 -15.95
CA ILE A 590 -3.53 -38.72 -15.08
C ILE A 590 -2.69 -39.91 -15.55
N THR A 591 -1.39 -39.66 -15.69
CA THR A 591 -0.38 -40.70 -15.97
C THR A 591 0.51 -40.84 -14.73
N LEU A 592 0.45 -41.99 -14.05
CA LEU A 592 1.40 -42.37 -13.00
C LEU A 592 2.33 -43.46 -13.52
N ASP A 593 3.61 -43.13 -13.70
CA ASP A 593 4.61 -44.11 -14.15
C ASP A 593 5.13 -44.98 -13.00
N SER A 594 5.34 -44.38 -11.82
CA SER A 594 6.03 -45.01 -10.69
C SER A 594 5.87 -44.22 -9.39
N ALA A 595 5.64 -44.94 -8.28
CA ALA A 595 5.66 -44.36 -6.94
C ALA A 595 6.05 -45.38 -5.85
N SER A 596 6.53 -44.86 -4.71
CA SER A 596 6.72 -45.57 -3.45
C SER A 596 5.89 -44.87 -2.37
N LEU A 597 4.97 -45.59 -1.75
CA LEU A 597 3.82 -45.00 -1.05
C LEU A 597 3.67 -45.63 0.34
N SER A 598 3.80 -44.81 1.39
CA SER A 598 3.53 -45.21 2.78
C SER A 598 2.03 -45.37 3.04
N PRO A 599 1.60 -46.12 4.08
CA PRO A 599 0.19 -46.34 4.37
C PRO A 599 -0.61 -45.04 4.51
N ILE A 600 -1.88 -45.10 4.12
CA ILE A 600 -2.86 -44.04 4.39
C ILE A 600 -2.99 -43.89 5.92
N PRO A 601 -2.87 -42.68 6.50
CA PRO A 601 -3.09 -42.48 7.92
C PRO A 601 -4.54 -42.76 8.31
N VAL A 602 -4.75 -43.19 9.54
CA VAL A 602 -6.09 -43.14 10.15
C VAL A 602 -6.36 -41.66 10.46
N THR A 603 -7.49 -41.13 9.97
CA THR A 603 -7.91 -39.76 10.30
C THR A 603 -8.06 -39.60 11.81
N ALA A 604 -7.34 -38.63 12.37
CA ALA A 604 -7.40 -38.33 13.80
C ALA A 604 -8.40 -37.20 14.04
N THR A 605 -9.62 -37.57 14.43
CA THR A 605 -10.56 -36.64 15.04
C THR A 605 -10.10 -36.37 16.47
N GLU A 606 -9.72 -35.14 16.77
CA GLU A 606 -9.66 -34.67 18.16
C GLU A 606 -11.11 -34.44 18.67
N GLY A 607 -11.33 -34.51 20.00
CA GLY A 607 -12.66 -34.44 20.61
C GLY A 607 -12.63 -34.36 22.13
#